data_AF-A0A1B7UQD9-F1
#
_entry.id   AF-A0A1B7UQD9-F1
#
_cell.length_a   1.000
_cell.length_b   1.000
_cell.length_c   1.000
_cell.angle_alpha   90.00
_cell.angle_beta   90.00
_cell.angle_gamma   90.00
#
_symmetry.space_group_name_H-M   'P 1'
#
loop_
_entity.id
_entity.type
_entity.pdbx_description
1 polymer ?
#
loop_
_entity_poly.entity_id
_entity_poly.type
_entity_poly.pdbx_seq_one_letter_code
_entity_poly.pdbx_strand_id
1 'polypeptide(L)'
;MKKNQGFTLVELVIVIVILGILAVTAAPRFLNLGADARAGTLDAVRGSLESAGAMVFSKAILQGVENAGTATVTNPEVDVVFGFPAATAAAMTAVLELDDDQWTVTAPPATPVGTVAITPEGVLYTATVTDACQVLYAVATDDNRPVITVQAEGC
;
A
#
# COMPACT_ATOMS: atom_id res chain seq x y z
N MET A 1 22.67 -7.94 58.91
CA MET A 1 22.80 -9.13 58.04
C MET A 1 21.59 -9.18 57.12
N LYS A 2 21.75 -8.96 55.80
CA LYS A 2 20.65 -9.12 54.83
C LYS A 2 20.49 -10.61 54.54
N LYS A 3 19.29 -11.16 54.77
CA LYS A 3 18.95 -12.53 54.37
C LYS A 3 18.78 -12.54 52.84
N ASN A 4 19.66 -13.23 52.12
CA ASN A 4 19.39 -13.57 50.72
C ASN A 4 18.25 -14.60 50.71
N GLN A 5 17.06 -14.17 50.30
CA GLN A 5 15.98 -15.08 49.93
C GLN A 5 16.38 -15.71 48.59
N GLY A 6 16.84 -16.96 48.63
CA GLY A 6 17.11 -17.73 47.42
C GLY A 6 15.81 -18.05 46.69
N PHE A 7 15.88 -18.12 45.36
CA PHE A 7 14.76 -18.53 44.51
C PHE A 7 14.49 -20.03 44.69
N THR A 8 13.22 -20.43 44.84
CA THR A 8 12.86 -21.85 45.00
C THR A 8 12.90 -22.58 43.67
N LEU A 9 13.20 -23.89 43.69
CA LEU A 9 13.14 -24.72 42.47
C LEU A 9 11.73 -24.73 41.86
N VAL A 10 10.69 -24.66 42.69
CA VAL A 10 9.30 -24.62 42.25
C VAL A 10 8.99 -23.31 41.51
N GLU A 11 9.46 -22.16 41.99
CA GLU A 11 9.31 -20.89 41.27
C GLU A 11 9.97 -20.95 39.89
N LEU A 12 11.15 -21.57 39.77
CA LEU A 12 11.82 -21.71 38.47
C LEU A 12 11.01 -22.55 37.49
N VAL A 13 10.46 -23.68 37.96
CA VAL A 13 9.63 -24.56 37.15
C VAL A 13 8.33 -23.86 36.71
N ILE A 14 7.68 -23.13 37.61
CA ILE A 14 6.46 -22.40 37.26
C ILE A 14 6.73 -21.32 36.21
N VAL A 15 7.85 -20.60 36.33
CA VAL A 15 8.23 -19.56 35.35
C VAL A 15 8.45 -20.15 33.96
N ILE A 16 9.20 -21.24 33.83
CA ILE A 16 9.43 -21.86 32.51
C ILE A 16 8.15 -22.43 31.90
N VAL A 17 7.23 -22.95 32.72
CA VAL A 17 5.91 -23.43 32.26
C VAL A 17 5.07 -22.28 31.74
N ILE A 18 5.00 -21.16 32.47
CA ILE A 18 4.27 -19.96 32.03
C ILE A 18 4.88 -19.41 30.74
N LEU A 19 6.21 -19.29 30.66
CA LEU A 19 6.90 -18.85 29.45
C LEU A 19 6.66 -19.79 28.26
N GLY A 20 6.58 -21.11 28.50
CA GLY A 20 6.25 -22.09 27.47
C GLY A 20 4.85 -21.89 26.88
N ILE A 21 3.84 -21.63 27.72
CA ILE A 21 2.46 -21.36 27.28
C ILE A 21 2.39 -20.05 26.48
N LEU A 22 3.04 -18.99 26.97
CA LEU A 22 3.09 -17.70 26.27
C LEU A 22 3.82 -17.81 24.93
N ALA A 23 4.89 -18.60 24.84
CA ALA A 23 5.64 -18.80 23.60
C ALA A 23 4.80 -19.49 22.51
N VAL A 24 4.09 -20.57 22.86
CA VAL A 24 3.26 -21.33 21.89
C VAL A 24 2.10 -20.49 21.35
N THR A 25 1.54 -19.61 22.17
CA THR A 25 0.43 -18.73 21.75
C THR A 25 0.89 -17.49 20.98
N ALA A 26 2.07 -16.94 21.30
CA ALA A 26 2.60 -15.75 20.63
C ALA A 26 3.30 -16.06 19.29
N ALA A 27 3.95 -17.22 19.16
CA ALA A 27 4.76 -17.55 17.98
C ALA A 27 3.96 -17.53 16.64
N PRO A 28 2.75 -18.11 16.53
CA PRO A 28 1.99 -18.08 15.28
C PRO A 28 1.63 -16.66 14.84
N ARG A 29 1.25 -15.80 15.79
CA ARG A 29 0.93 -14.40 15.50
C ARG A 29 2.16 -13.64 15.07
N PHE A 30 3.29 -13.82 15.76
CA PHE A 30 4.55 -13.13 15.45
C PHE A 30 5.03 -13.41 14.03
N LEU A 31 4.85 -14.63 13.51
CA LEU A 31 5.21 -14.99 12.14
C LEU A 31 4.37 -14.26 11.08
N ASN A 32 3.09 -13.99 11.35
CA ASN A 32 2.18 -13.33 10.40
C ASN A 32 2.23 -11.79 10.45
N LEU A 33 2.82 -11.19 11.50
CA LEU A 33 2.89 -9.72 11.65
C LEU A 33 3.56 -9.01 10.47
N GLY A 34 4.52 -9.66 9.81
CA GLY A 34 5.21 -9.08 8.65
C GLY A 34 4.30 -8.93 7.43
N ALA A 35 3.55 -9.98 7.10
CA ALA A 35 2.59 -9.96 5.99
C ALA A 35 1.43 -9.00 6.29
N ASP A 36 0.89 -9.04 7.51
CA ASP A 36 -0.17 -8.12 7.95
C ASP A 36 0.29 -6.64 7.89
N ALA A 37 1.53 -6.36 8.27
CA ALA A 37 2.09 -5.01 8.21
C ALA A 37 2.21 -4.53 6.76
N ARG A 38 2.68 -5.39 5.84
CA ARG A 38 2.79 -5.06 4.41
C ARG A 38 1.43 -4.87 3.75
N ALA A 39 0.46 -5.72 4.07
CA ALA A 39 -0.92 -5.52 3.61
C ALA A 39 -1.46 -4.16 4.10
N GLY A 40 -1.21 -3.81 5.37
CA GLY A 40 -1.60 -2.52 5.93
C GLY A 40 -0.91 -1.32 5.26
N THR A 41 0.36 -1.44 4.84
CA THR A 41 1.02 -0.35 4.10
C THR A 41 0.47 -0.20 2.68
N LEU A 42 0.11 -1.30 2.01
CA LEU A 42 -0.57 -1.24 0.71
C LEU A 42 -1.95 -0.60 0.81
N ASP A 43 -2.71 -0.90 1.87
CA ASP A 43 -3.99 -0.23 2.15
C ASP A 43 -3.80 1.28 2.43
N ALA A 44 -2.70 1.66 3.10
CA ALA A 44 -2.36 3.07 3.29
C ALA A 44 -2.07 3.79 1.95
N VAL A 45 -1.36 3.12 1.03
CA VAL A 45 -1.11 3.62 -0.34
C VAL A 45 -2.41 3.74 -1.14
N ARG A 46 -3.34 2.79 -0.99
CA ARG A 46 -4.68 2.93 -1.58
C ARG A 46 -5.40 4.17 -1.05
N GLY A 47 -5.38 4.38 0.27
CA GLY A 47 -6.02 5.55 0.88
C GLY A 47 -5.41 6.87 0.40
N SER A 48 -4.09 6.93 0.23
CA SER A 48 -3.42 8.11 -0.31
C SER A 48 -3.79 8.37 -1.77
N LEU A 49 -3.89 7.33 -2.61
CA LEU A 49 -4.38 7.43 -3.98
C LEU A 49 -5.82 7.94 -4.08
N GLU A 50 -6.72 7.45 -3.23
CA GLU A 50 -8.12 7.90 -3.19
C GLU A 50 -8.20 9.40 -2.81
N SER A 51 -7.42 9.82 -1.81
CA SER A 51 -7.32 11.21 -1.38
C SER A 51 -6.72 12.11 -2.46
N ALA A 52 -5.58 11.71 -3.03
CA ALA A 52 -4.90 12.44 -4.10
C ALA A 52 -5.78 12.58 -5.35
N GLY A 53 -6.47 11.51 -5.74
CA GLY A 53 -7.44 11.53 -6.83
C GLY A 53 -8.58 12.52 -6.60
N ALA A 54 -9.13 12.59 -5.38
CA ALA A 54 -10.17 13.56 -5.05
C ALA A 54 -9.68 15.01 -5.09
N MET A 55 -8.44 15.26 -4.66
CA MET A 55 -7.82 16.59 -4.73
C MET A 55 -7.59 17.03 -6.18
N VAL A 56 -7.04 16.15 -7.01
CA VAL A 56 -6.80 16.41 -8.44
C VAL A 56 -8.11 16.60 -9.19
N PHE A 57 -9.12 15.80 -8.90
CA PHE A 57 -10.46 15.95 -9.50
C PHE A 57 -11.11 17.28 -9.13
N SER A 58 -11.02 17.69 -7.86
CA SER A 58 -11.52 18.99 -7.42
C SER A 58 -10.88 20.13 -8.21
N LYS A 59 -9.59 19.99 -8.53
CA LYS A 59 -8.85 20.96 -9.34
C LYS A 59 -9.18 20.88 -10.83
N ALA A 60 -9.44 19.69 -11.37
CA ALA A 60 -9.92 19.53 -12.73
C ALA A 60 -11.25 20.26 -12.95
N ILE A 61 -12.18 20.20 -11.97
CA ILE A 61 -13.43 20.97 -11.99
C ILE A 61 -13.15 22.47 -12.03
N LEU A 62 -12.24 22.96 -11.18
CA LEU A 62 -11.89 24.38 -11.17
C LEU A 62 -11.29 24.87 -12.50
N GLN A 63 -10.68 23.97 -13.26
CA GLN A 63 -10.08 24.26 -14.56
C GLN A 63 -11.00 23.88 -15.74
N GLY A 64 -12.18 23.32 -15.48
CA GLY A 64 -13.17 22.94 -16.50
C GLY A 64 -12.74 21.77 -17.38
N VAL A 65 -11.87 20.88 -16.87
CA VAL A 65 -11.32 19.73 -17.60
C VAL A 65 -11.73 18.39 -16.98
N GLU A 66 -12.69 18.39 -16.07
CA GLU A 66 -13.14 17.21 -15.32
C GLU A 66 -13.75 16.11 -16.21
N ASN A 67 -14.31 16.48 -17.37
CA ASN A 67 -14.90 15.53 -18.32
C ASN A 67 -14.01 15.33 -19.56
N ALA A 68 -12.81 15.92 -19.58
CA ALA A 68 -11.91 15.78 -20.71
C ALA A 68 -11.27 14.38 -20.68
N GLY A 69 -11.35 13.65 -21.81
CA GLY A 69 -10.74 12.33 -21.91
C GLY A 69 -9.25 12.33 -21.59
N THR A 70 -8.52 13.37 -22.01
CA THR A 70 -7.14 13.64 -21.56
C THR A 70 -6.96 15.15 -21.42
N ALA A 71 -6.37 15.60 -20.32
CA ALA A 71 -6.00 17.00 -20.10
C ALA A 71 -4.82 17.09 -19.12
N THR A 72 -4.37 18.29 -18.81
CA THR A 72 -3.34 18.53 -17.80
C THR A 72 -3.86 19.62 -16.85
N VAL A 73 -3.86 19.33 -15.55
CA VAL A 73 -4.16 20.36 -14.54
C VAL A 73 -2.88 21.11 -14.17
N THR A 74 -2.95 22.41 -13.93
CA THR A 74 -1.76 23.27 -13.70
C THR A 74 -1.60 23.66 -12.23
N ASN A 75 -0.36 23.79 -11.72
CA ASN A 75 -0.01 24.16 -10.32
C ASN A 75 -0.48 23.20 -9.21
N PRO A 76 0.11 22.00 -9.04
CA PRO A 76 1.17 21.39 -9.85
C PRO A 76 0.66 20.89 -11.21
N GLU A 77 1.58 20.71 -12.16
CA GLU A 77 1.30 20.09 -13.46
C GLU A 77 1.08 18.60 -13.26
N VAL A 78 -0.12 18.12 -13.58
CA VAL A 78 -0.48 16.69 -13.48
C VAL A 78 -1.34 16.34 -14.69
N ASP A 79 -0.92 15.32 -15.43
CA ASP A 79 -1.75 14.76 -16.50
C ASP A 79 -2.94 14.03 -15.90
N VAL A 80 -4.13 14.33 -16.44
CA VAL A 80 -5.40 13.80 -15.98
C VAL A 80 -6.19 13.16 -17.12
N VAL A 81 -6.99 12.16 -16.77
CA VAL A 81 -7.94 11.47 -17.64
C VAL A 81 -9.28 11.51 -16.92
N PHE A 82 -10.29 12.13 -17.53
CA PHE A 82 -11.59 12.41 -16.91
C PHE A 82 -11.46 13.05 -15.52
N GLY A 83 -10.57 14.04 -15.41
CA GLY A 83 -10.31 14.80 -14.19
C GLY A 83 -9.54 14.07 -13.09
N PHE A 84 -9.25 12.77 -13.23
CA PHE A 84 -8.43 12.02 -12.28
C PHE A 84 -6.99 11.87 -12.78
N PRO A 85 -6.00 11.64 -11.89
CA PRO A 85 -4.62 11.40 -12.32
C PRO A 85 -4.52 10.34 -13.42
N ALA A 86 -3.73 10.59 -14.46
CA ALA A 86 -3.46 9.59 -15.47
C ALA A 86 -2.73 8.40 -14.83
N ALA A 87 -2.97 7.18 -15.32
CA ALA A 87 -2.20 6.00 -14.91
C ALA A 87 -0.81 6.01 -15.56
N THR A 88 0.04 6.94 -15.12
CA THR A 88 1.45 7.04 -15.54
C THR A 88 2.34 7.23 -14.31
N ALA A 89 3.60 6.80 -14.40
CA ALA A 89 4.55 7.01 -13.31
C ALA A 89 4.70 8.50 -12.96
N ALA A 90 4.80 9.37 -13.98
CA ALA A 90 4.92 10.81 -13.80
C ALA A 90 3.72 11.42 -13.04
N ALA A 91 2.49 11.05 -13.38
CA ALA A 91 1.30 11.53 -12.69
C ALA A 91 1.25 11.01 -11.24
N MET A 92 1.60 9.74 -11.00
CA MET A 92 1.65 9.18 -9.65
C MET A 92 2.70 9.87 -8.77
N THR A 93 3.90 10.12 -9.27
CA THR A 93 4.95 10.85 -8.54
C THR A 93 4.61 12.32 -8.31
N ALA A 94 3.75 12.91 -9.13
CA ALA A 94 3.32 14.29 -8.96
C ALA A 94 2.20 14.46 -7.92
N VAL A 95 1.44 13.40 -7.65
CA VAL A 95 0.27 13.45 -6.75
C VAL A 95 0.47 12.70 -5.43
N LEU A 96 1.42 11.77 -5.39
CA LEU A 96 1.82 11.03 -4.20
C LEU A 96 3.25 11.41 -3.81
N GLU A 97 3.46 11.59 -2.50
CA GLU A 97 4.79 11.66 -1.91
C GLU A 97 5.30 10.22 -1.68
N LEU A 98 5.74 9.56 -2.76
CA LEU A 98 6.40 8.26 -2.66
C LEU A 98 7.91 8.46 -2.57
N ASP A 99 8.54 7.78 -1.62
CA ASP A 99 9.99 7.66 -1.53
C ASP A 99 10.47 6.56 -2.49
N ASP A 100 11.39 6.88 -3.39
CA ASP A 100 11.96 5.96 -4.38
C ASP A 100 12.74 4.81 -3.71
N ASP A 101 13.22 5.02 -2.48
CA ASP A 101 13.88 3.99 -1.66
C ASP A 101 12.87 3.03 -0.97
N GLN A 102 11.56 3.22 -1.20
CA GLN A 102 10.52 2.41 -0.57
C GLN A 102 9.49 1.88 -1.56
N TRP A 103 9.23 2.62 -2.64
CA TRP A 103 8.16 2.33 -3.58
C TRP A 103 8.64 2.43 -5.02
N THR A 104 8.13 1.51 -5.84
CA THR A 104 8.41 1.46 -7.27
C THR A 104 7.08 1.57 -8.01
N VAL A 105 7.03 2.50 -8.97
CA VAL A 105 5.85 2.72 -9.81
C VAL A 105 6.13 2.16 -11.20
N THR A 106 5.45 1.06 -11.54
CA THR A 106 5.66 0.34 -12.80
C THR A 106 4.39 0.35 -13.63
N ALA A 107 4.52 0.60 -14.94
CA ALA A 107 3.44 0.35 -15.89
C ALA A 107 3.44 -1.15 -16.25
N PRO A 108 2.39 -1.93 -15.92
CA PRO A 108 2.31 -3.33 -16.27
C PRO A 108 2.41 -3.53 -17.79
N PRO A 109 3.17 -4.53 -18.27
CA PRO A 109 3.39 -4.75 -19.71
C PRO A 109 2.14 -5.28 -20.45
N ALA A 110 1.08 -5.67 -19.74
CA ALA A 110 -0.17 -6.14 -20.31
C ALA A 110 -1.37 -5.79 -19.43
N THR A 111 -2.56 -5.90 -20.03
CA THR A 111 -3.90 -5.55 -19.55
C THR A 111 -4.15 -5.57 -18.02
N PRO A 112 -4.92 -4.60 -17.49
CA PRO A 112 -5.66 -3.58 -18.26
C PRO A 112 -4.76 -2.42 -18.74
N VAL A 113 -4.97 -1.99 -19.98
CA VAL A 113 -4.33 -0.78 -20.53
C VAL A 113 -4.76 0.41 -19.67
N GLY A 114 -3.83 1.33 -19.35
CA GLY A 114 -4.13 2.43 -18.44
C GLY A 114 -4.15 2.00 -16.97
N THR A 115 -3.32 1.03 -16.59
CA THR A 115 -3.09 0.66 -15.19
C THR A 115 -1.66 0.99 -14.80
N VAL A 116 -1.45 1.39 -13.55
CA VAL A 116 -0.15 1.50 -12.91
C VAL A 116 -0.12 0.60 -11.68
N ALA A 117 0.99 -0.11 -11.50
CA ALA A 117 1.26 -0.87 -10.30
C ALA A 117 2.23 -0.09 -9.41
N ILE A 118 1.89 0.00 -8.12
CA ILE A 118 2.77 0.49 -7.07
C ILE A 118 3.18 -0.70 -6.21
N THR A 119 4.47 -0.99 -6.20
CA THR A 119 5.08 -2.13 -5.49
C THR A 119 6.11 -1.63 -4.49
N PRO A 120 6.32 -2.29 -3.34
CA PRO A 120 7.47 -2.01 -2.48
C PRO A 120 8.79 -2.17 -3.26
N GLU A 121 9.84 -1.47 -2.84
CA GLU A 121 11.16 -1.62 -3.44
C GLU A 121 11.62 -3.09 -3.41
N GLY A 122 12.18 -3.56 -4.54
CA GLY A 122 12.66 -4.94 -4.69
C GLY A 122 11.56 -5.98 -4.99
N VAL A 123 10.28 -5.59 -4.95
CA VAL A 123 9.16 -6.44 -5.37
C VAL A 123 8.81 -6.11 -6.82
N LEU A 124 8.78 -7.14 -7.68
CA LEU A 124 8.37 -6.98 -9.07
C LEU A 124 6.86 -7.14 -9.20
N TYR A 125 6.26 -6.36 -10.09
CA TYR A 125 4.89 -6.56 -10.51
C TYR A 125 4.68 -8.00 -11.02
N THR A 126 3.55 -8.60 -10.64
CA THR A 126 3.10 -9.89 -11.15
C THR A 126 1.61 -9.82 -11.53
N ALA A 127 1.25 -10.53 -12.60
CA ALA A 127 -0.16 -10.69 -12.98
C ALA A 127 -0.88 -11.77 -12.15
N THR A 128 -0.14 -12.60 -11.42
CA THR A 128 -0.67 -13.68 -10.60
C THR A 128 -1.05 -13.15 -9.22
N VAL A 129 -2.35 -13.09 -8.91
CA VAL A 129 -2.87 -12.48 -7.68
C VAL A 129 -2.29 -13.11 -6.41
N THR A 130 -2.07 -14.43 -6.40
CA THR A 130 -1.55 -15.16 -5.22
C THR A 130 -0.13 -14.81 -4.86
N ASP A 131 0.65 -14.30 -5.82
CA ASP A 131 2.05 -13.91 -5.63
C ASP A 131 2.19 -12.39 -5.56
N ALA A 132 1.08 -11.65 -5.62
CA ALA A 132 1.08 -10.20 -5.75
C ALA A 132 1.23 -9.50 -4.39
N CYS A 133 2.12 -8.52 -4.36
CA CYS A 133 2.28 -7.57 -3.25
C CYS A 133 2.34 -6.15 -3.83
N GLN A 134 1.19 -5.65 -4.29
CA GLN A 134 1.07 -4.46 -5.12
C GLN A 134 -0.28 -3.74 -4.97
N VAL A 135 -0.28 -2.44 -5.24
CA VAL A 135 -1.50 -1.65 -5.45
C VAL A 135 -1.65 -1.36 -6.94
N LEU A 136 -2.80 -1.70 -7.50
CA LEU A 136 -3.14 -1.40 -8.90
C LEU A 136 -4.05 -0.18 -8.95
N TYR A 137 -3.61 0.84 -9.69
CA TYR A 137 -4.39 2.01 -10.06
C TYR A 137 -4.83 1.87 -11.50
N ALA A 138 -6.11 1.60 -11.75
CA ALA A 138 -6.70 1.65 -13.08
C ALA A 138 -7.30 3.04 -13.33
N VAL A 139 -6.91 3.66 -14.44
CA VAL A 139 -7.34 5.00 -14.84
C VAL A 139 -8.86 5.10 -14.93
N ALA A 140 -9.39 6.30 -14.70
CA ALA A 140 -10.79 6.61 -14.94
C ALA A 140 -11.20 6.36 -16.40
N THR A 141 -12.44 5.91 -16.59
CA THR A 141 -13.06 5.75 -17.91
C THR A 141 -14.40 6.46 -17.89
N ASP A 142 -14.60 7.42 -18.81
CA ASP A 142 -15.79 8.28 -18.85
C ASP A 142 -16.09 8.91 -17.48
N ASP A 143 -17.33 8.85 -17.00
CA ASP A 143 -17.77 9.42 -15.71
C ASP A 143 -17.39 8.55 -14.49
N ASN A 144 -16.65 7.45 -14.67
CA ASN A 144 -16.29 6.55 -13.58
C ASN A 144 -14.99 6.95 -12.89
N ARG A 145 -15.01 6.89 -11.56
CA ARG A 145 -13.81 7.04 -10.73
C ARG A 145 -12.76 5.95 -11.06
N PRO A 146 -11.47 6.25 -10.89
CA PRO A 146 -10.39 5.26 -10.97
C PRO A 146 -10.66 4.08 -10.04
N VAL A 147 -10.30 2.88 -10.48
CA VAL A 147 -10.43 1.66 -9.68
C VAL A 147 -9.09 1.37 -9.04
N ILE A 148 -9.03 1.42 -7.71
CA ILE A 148 -7.82 1.14 -6.93
C ILE A 148 -7.99 -0.22 -6.24
N THR A 149 -7.13 -1.18 -6.59
CA THR A 149 -7.18 -2.56 -6.08
C THR A 149 -5.91 -2.90 -5.33
N VAL A 150 -6.03 -3.36 -4.10
CA VAL A 150 -4.90 -3.87 -3.31
C VAL A 150 -4.81 -5.38 -3.51
N GLN A 151 -3.63 -5.87 -3.85
CA GLN A 151 -3.31 -7.28 -3.97
C GLN A 151 -2.13 -7.58 -3.05
N ALA A 152 -2.40 -8.24 -1.92
CA ALA A 152 -1.42 -8.44 -0.85
C ALA A 152 -1.20 -9.93 -0.51
N GLU A 153 -1.68 -10.86 -1.33
CA GLU A 153 -1.62 -12.30 -1.06
C GLU A 153 -0.19 -12.86 -1.09
N GLY A 154 0.70 -12.21 -1.85
CA GLY A 154 2.13 -12.54 -1.93
C GLY A 154 3.03 -11.68 -1.04
N CYS A 155 2.45 -10.85 -0.16
CA CYS A 155 3.19 -10.13 0.86
C CYS A 155 3.51 -11.04 2.06
#